data_AF-A0A1W9X9L5-F1
#
_entry.id   AF-A0A1W9X9L5-F1
#
_cell.length_a   1.000
_cell.length_b   1.000
_cell.length_c   1.000
_cell.angle_alpha   90.00
_cell.angle_beta   90.00
_cell.angle_gamma   90.00
#
_symmetry.space_group_name_H-M   'P 1'
#
loop_
_entity.id
_entity.type
_entity.pdbx_description
1 polymer ?
#
loop_
_entity_poly.entity_id
_entity_poly.type
_entity_poly.pdbx_seq_one_letter_code
_entity_poly.pdbx_strand_id
1 'polypeptide(L)'
;MPRQNRSYYAALHAAVAALSVAVIRTERISHETTQSNFSAELIRRRKIYPGHLRSYLSDLQRVRNNVDYRIKFVSKKIALRQLRKAEEFLTKIYEELQDV
;
A
#
# COMPACT_ATOMS: atom_id res chain seq x y z
N MET A 1 -10.59 2.81 -21.74
CA MET A 1 -10.86 3.16 -20.32
C MET A 1 -9.66 2.74 -19.47
N PRO A 2 -9.09 3.64 -18.64
CA PRO A 2 -7.97 3.28 -17.77
C PRO A 2 -8.46 2.25 -16.74
N ARG A 3 -7.84 1.07 -16.70
CA ARG A 3 -8.18 0.03 -15.72
C ARG A 3 -7.54 0.43 -14.40
N GLN A 4 -8.30 1.16 -13.59
CA GLN A 4 -7.93 1.51 -12.22
C GLN A 4 -7.41 0.27 -11.49
N ASN A 5 -6.15 0.33 -11.05
CA ASN A 5 -5.50 -0.78 -10.36
C ASN A 5 -6.09 -0.95 -8.95
N ARG A 6 -7.16 -1.76 -8.83
CA ARG A 6 -7.93 -1.96 -7.59
C ARG A 6 -7.07 -2.44 -6.41
N SER A 7 -6.05 -3.26 -6.66
CA SER A 7 -5.15 -3.77 -5.62
C SER A 7 -4.32 -2.67 -4.96
N TYR A 8 -3.93 -1.65 -5.71
CA TYR A 8 -3.23 -0.49 -5.15
C TYR A 8 -4.14 0.33 -4.23
N TYR A 9 -5.36 0.61 -4.65
CA TYR A 9 -6.31 1.38 -3.84
C TYR A 9 -6.68 0.63 -2.56
N ALA A 10 -6.88 -0.69 -2.62
CA ALA A 10 -7.11 -1.50 -1.43
C ALA A 10 -5.94 -1.38 -0.43
N ALA A 11 -4.69 -1.55 -0.90
CA ALA A 11 -3.52 -1.40 -0.04
C ALA A 11 -3.36 0.03 0.51
N LEU A 12 -3.66 1.06 -0.29
CA LEU A 12 -3.61 2.45 0.14
C LEU A 12 -4.62 2.73 1.26
N HIS A 13 -5.87 2.29 1.10
CA HIS A 13 -6.90 2.48 2.12
C HIS A 13 -6.59 1.71 3.41
N ALA A 14 -6.02 0.51 3.32
CA ALA A 14 -5.55 -0.22 4.49
C ALA A 14 -4.43 0.52 5.22
N ALA A 15 -3.48 1.12 4.49
CA ALA A 15 -2.44 1.94 5.10
C ALA A 15 -3.01 3.19 5.80
N VAL A 16 -4.04 3.82 5.23
CA VAL A 16 -4.76 4.94 5.87
C VAL A 16 -5.46 4.48 7.14
N ALA A 17 -6.10 3.31 7.13
CA ALA A 17 -6.74 2.74 8.32
C ALA A 17 -5.72 2.50 9.43
N ALA A 18 -4.59 1.86 9.13
CA ALA A 18 -3.50 1.62 10.08
C ALA A 18 -2.94 2.93 10.68
N LEU A 19 -2.76 3.97 9.85
CA LEU A 19 -2.32 5.30 10.32
C LEU A 19 -3.36 5.98 11.21
N SER A 20 -4.64 5.82 10.89
CA SER A 20 -5.74 6.40 11.67
C SER A 20 -5.83 5.78 13.07
N VAL A 21 -5.65 4.47 13.18
CA VAL A 21 -5.59 3.75 14.47
C VAL A 21 -4.38 4.19 15.29
N ALA A 22 -3.24 4.45 14.65
CA ALA A 22 -2.06 5.00 15.33
C ALA A 22 -2.19 6.49 15.73
N VAL A 23 -3.37 7.10 15.56
CA VAL A 23 -3.71 8.51 15.84
C VAL A 23 -2.89 9.49 14.99
N ILE A 24 -2.43 9.05 13.81
CA ILE A 24 -1.75 9.91 12.84
C ILE A 24 -2.81 10.42 11.87
N ARG A 25 -3.37 11.60 12.18
CA ARG A 25 -4.35 12.25 11.31
C ARG A 25 -3.63 12.89 10.12
N THR A 26 -3.84 12.33 8.94
CA THR A 26 -3.56 13.02 7.67
C THR A 26 -4.82 13.78 7.25
N GLU A 27 -4.76 15.12 7.28
CA GLU A 27 -5.85 16.00 6.81
C GLU A 27 -6.17 15.79 5.32
N ARG A 28 -5.22 15.26 4.54
CA ARG A 28 -5.39 14.93 3.13
C ARG A 28 -4.78 13.56 2.84
N ILE A 29 -5.56 12.63 2.29
CA ILE A 29 -5.08 11.33 1.81
C ILE A 29 -4.29 11.57 0.51
N SER A 30 -3.03 11.97 0.64
CA SER A 30 -2.08 12.02 -0.46
C SER A 30 -1.33 10.70 -0.55
N HIS A 31 -1.21 10.15 -1.76
CA HIS A 31 -0.49 8.89 -2.01
C HIS A 31 0.93 8.90 -1.47
N GLU A 32 1.65 10.03 -1.62
CA GLU A 32 3.03 10.20 -1.16
C GLU A 32 3.12 10.35 0.35
N THR A 33 2.21 11.13 0.94
CA THR A 33 2.17 11.38 2.38
C THR A 33 1.79 10.11 3.14
N THR A 34 0.79 9.35 2.67
CA THR A 34 0.40 8.06 3.26
C THR A 34 1.55 7.08 3.24
N GLN A 35 2.27 6.95 2.11
CA GLN A 35 3.43 6.06 2.00
C GLN A 35 4.58 6.46 2.94
N SER A 36 4.89 7.76 2.98
CA SER A 36 5.95 8.29 3.82
C SER A 36 5.63 8.08 5.30
N ASN A 37 4.41 8.41 5.72
CA ASN A 37 3.98 8.28 7.11
C ASN A 37 3.89 6.82 7.55
N PHE A 38 3.32 5.93 6.72
CA PHE A 38 3.27 4.49 7.01
C PHE A 38 4.68 3.95 7.28
N SER A 39 5.62 4.30 6.41
CA SER A 39 7.00 3.88 6.55
C SER A 39 7.70 4.49 7.78
N ALA A 40 7.53 5.79 8.02
CA ALA A 40 8.26 6.50 9.06
C ALA A 40 7.73 6.11 10.45
N GLU A 41 6.41 6.12 10.60
CA GLU A 41 5.77 5.94 11.90
C GLU A 41 5.57 4.46 12.23
N LEU A 42 4.93 3.70 11.34
CA LEU A 42 4.48 2.34 11.67
C LEU A 42 5.56 1.28 11.47
N ILE A 43 6.52 1.50 10.57
CA ILE A 43 7.65 0.59 10.36
C ILE A 43 8.90 1.04 11.13
N ARG A 44 9.37 2.28 10.94
CA ARG A 44 10.65 2.71 11.52
C ARG A 44 10.55 3.07 13.01
N ARG A 45 9.62 3.95 13.37
CA ARG A 45 9.53 4.50 14.72
C ARG A 45 8.88 3.51 15.69
N ARG A 46 7.68 3.02 15.35
CA ARG A 46 6.88 2.14 16.21
C ARG A 46 7.15 0.65 16.01
N LYS A 47 7.75 0.27 14.87
CA LYS A 47 8.10 -1.13 14.52
C LYS A 47 6.92 -2.10 14.63
N ILE A 48 5.70 -1.62 14.34
CA ILE A 48 4.48 -2.42 14.31
C ILE A 48 4.53 -3.36 13.10
N TYR A 49 4.90 -2.83 11.93
CA TYR A 49 4.96 -3.61 10.70
C TYR A 49 6.39 -3.98 10.31
N PRO A 50 6.59 -5.15 9.67
CA PRO A 50 7.90 -5.59 9.22
C PRO A 50 8.46 -4.70 8.09
N GLY A 51 9.78 -4.56 8.08
CA GLY A 51 10.50 -3.60 7.25
C GLY A 51 10.34 -3.78 5.73
N HIS A 52 10.08 -5.00 5.26
CA HIS A 52 9.93 -5.28 3.83
C HIS A 52 8.63 -4.71 3.24
N LEU A 53 7.60 -4.47 4.05
CA LEU A 53 6.34 -3.87 3.60
C LEU A 53 6.48 -2.41 3.18
N ARG A 54 7.60 -1.77 3.54
CA ARG A 54 7.91 -0.38 3.21
C ARG A 54 7.83 -0.07 1.72
N SER A 55 8.30 -0.99 0.88
CA SER A 55 8.37 -0.80 -0.56
C SER A 55 7.10 -1.24 -1.29
N TYR A 56 6.15 -1.90 -0.60
CA TYR A 56 5.02 -2.53 -1.27
C TYR A 56 4.08 -1.50 -1.89
N LEU A 57 3.73 -0.43 -1.16
CA LEU A 57 2.88 0.63 -1.69
C LEU A 57 3.50 1.36 -2.89
N SER A 58 4.80 1.66 -2.83
CA SER A 58 5.50 2.35 -3.92
C SER A 58 5.69 1.44 -5.14
N ASP A 59 5.91 0.15 -4.93
CA ASP A 59 5.95 -0.85 -6.02
C ASP A 59 4.57 -1.05 -6.66
N LEU A 60 3.50 -1.06 -5.87
CA LEU A 60 2.11 -1.10 -6.34
C LEU A 60 1.76 0.14 -7.18
N GLN A 61 2.13 1.33 -6.68
CA GLN A 61 1.95 2.59 -7.40
C GLN A 61 2.73 2.62 -8.71
N ARG A 62 3.98 2.13 -8.73
CA ARG A 62 4.81 2.11 -9.94
C ARG A 62 4.19 1.31 -11.07
N VAL A 63 3.64 0.13 -10.76
CA VAL A 63 2.93 -0.67 -11.78
C VAL A 63 1.62 -0.02 -12.19
N ARG A 64 0.89 0.60 -11.25
CA ARG A 64 -0.31 1.40 -11.58
C ARG A 64 0.02 2.50 -12.58
N ASN A 65 1.08 3.28 -12.33
CA ASN A 65 1.50 4.35 -13.22
C ASN A 65 1.89 3.82 -14.60
N ASN A 66 2.53 2.64 -14.66
CA ASN A 66 2.89 1.99 -15.92
C ASN A 66 1.69 1.45 -16.70
N VAL A 67 0.58 1.07 -16.03
CA VAL A 67 -0.65 0.59 -16.70
C VAL A 67 -1.52 1.76 -17.15
N ASP A 68 -1.67 2.77 -16.29
CA ASP A 68 -2.61 3.87 -16.50
C ASP A 68 -2.06 4.92 -17.47
N TYR A 69 -0.74 5.16 -17.47
CA TYR A 69 -0.13 6.25 -18.24
C TYR A 69 0.84 5.79 -19.33
N ARG A 70 1.24 4.52 -19.33
CA ARG A 70 2.02 3.94 -20.44
C ARG A 70 1.14 2.88 -21.08
N ILE A 71 0.96 2.92 -22.39
CA ILE A 71 0.24 1.88 -23.15
C ILE A 71 1.13 0.63 -23.20
N LYS A 72 1.44 0.06 -22.02
CA LYS A 72 2.26 -1.12 -21.85
C LYS A 72 1.39 -2.18 -21.18
N PHE A 73 1.19 -3.28 -21.89
CA PHE A 73 0.55 -4.45 -21.32
C PHE A 73 1.42 -5.00 -20.19
N VAL A 74 0.82 -5.20 -19.02
CA VAL A 74 1.49 -5.84 -17.88
C VAL A 74 1.43 -7.35 -18.07
N SER A 75 2.57 -8.02 -17.94
CA SER A 75 2.61 -9.48 -18.04
C SER A 75 1.87 -10.13 -16.87
N LYS A 76 1.30 -11.32 -17.11
CA LYS A 76 0.63 -12.13 -16.08
C LYS A 76 1.50 -12.31 -14.82
N LYS A 77 2.82 -12.45 -15.00
CA LYS A 77 3.80 -12.56 -13.91
C LYS A 77 3.84 -11.31 -13.02
N ILE A 78 3.83 -10.12 -13.61
CA ILE A 78 3.83 -8.87 -12.86
C ILE A 78 2.50 -8.68 -12.15
N ALA A 79 1.37 -8.94 -12.82
CA ALA A 79 0.04 -8.85 -12.22
C ALA A 79 -0.09 -9.78 -11.00
N LEU A 80 0.34 -11.04 -11.11
CA LEU A 80 0.33 -12.00 -10.00
C LEU A 80 1.21 -11.54 -8.83
N ARG A 81 2.38 -10.97 -9.12
CA ARG A 81 3.26 -10.42 -8.08
C ARG A 81 2.62 -9.24 -7.35
N GLN A 82 1.88 -8.38 -8.06
CA GLN A 82 1.16 -7.28 -7.44
C GLN A 82 0.00 -7.77 -6.57
N LEU A 83 -0.73 -8.78 -7.04
CA LEU A 83 -1.78 -9.39 -6.23
C LEU A 83 -1.22 -9.95 -4.93
N ARG A 84 -0.16 -10.77 -4.99
CA ARG A 84 0.49 -11.33 -3.79
C ARG A 84 0.99 -10.28 -2.82
N LYS A 85 1.59 -9.19 -3.32
CA LYS A 85 2.03 -8.08 -2.47
C LYS A 85 0.85 -7.38 -1.78
N ALA A 86 -0.23 -7.15 -2.51
CA ALA A 86 -1.43 -6.52 -1.95
C ALA A 86 -2.10 -7.42 -0.92
N GLU A 87 -2.21 -8.73 -1.19
CA GLU A 87 -2.72 -9.72 -0.25
C GLU A 87 -1.90 -9.75 1.04
N GLU A 88 -0.57 -9.93 0.92
CA GLU A 88 0.32 -9.95 2.10
C GLU A 88 0.22 -8.65 2.91
N PHE A 89 0.18 -7.49 2.25
CA PHE A 89 0.05 -6.20 2.91
C PHE A 89 -1.28 -6.08 3.67
N LEU A 90 -2.38 -6.49 3.05
CA LEU A 90 -3.70 -6.46 3.66
C LEU A 90 -3.80 -7.44 4.83
N THR A 91 -3.30 -8.67 4.67
CA THR A 91 -3.28 -9.66 5.74
C THR A 91 -2.53 -9.15 6.96
N LYS A 92 -1.35 -8.54 6.78
CA LYS A 92 -0.57 -7.99 7.90
C LYS A 92 -1.26 -6.82 8.58
N ILE A 93 -1.89 -5.93 7.83
CA ILE A 93 -2.68 -4.85 8.43
C ILE A 93 -3.89 -5.41 9.18
N TYR A 94 -4.56 -6.42 8.62
CA TYR A 94 -5.71 -7.03 9.25
C TYR A 94 -5.36 -7.72 10.56
N GLU A 95 -4.27 -8.52 10.59
CA GLU A 95 -3.75 -9.16 11.80
C GLU A 95 -3.51 -8.12 12.91
N GLU A 96 -2.76 -7.05 12.61
CA GLU A 96 -2.46 -5.98 13.58
C GLU A 96 -3.70 -5.19 14.01
N LEU A 97 -4.75 -5.12 13.18
CA LEU A 97 -6.00 -4.44 13.54
C LEU A 97 -6.93 -5.30 14.39
N GLN A 98 -6.81 -6.63 14.36
CA GLN A 98 -7.57 -7.52 15.24
C GLN A 98 -6.99 -7.58 16.66
N ASP A 99 -5.70 -7.29 16.81
CA ASP A 99 -4.98 -7.29 18.09
C ASP A 99 -5.09 -5.96 18.87
N VAL A 100 -5.82 -4.96 18.34
CA VAL A 100 -6.09 -3.63 18.96
C VAL A 100 -7.49 -3.59 19.55
#